data_AF-A0A7S0D498-F1
#
_entry.id   AF-A0A7S0D498-F1
#
_cell.length_a   1.000
_cell.length_b   1.000
_cell.length_c   1.000
_cell.angle_alpha   90.00
_cell.angle_beta   90.00
_cell.angle_gamma   90.00
#
_symmetry.space_group_name_H-M   'P 1'
#
loop_
_entity.id
_entity.type
_entity.pdbx_description
1 polymer ?
#
loop_
_entity_poly.entity_id
_entity_poly.type
_entity_poly.pdbx_seq_one_letter_code
_entity_poly.pdbx_strand_id
1 'polypeptide(L)'
;MEIDKEYPGTAVQRMKACRERAKSLTQEDLSKDWEEVRRKILWAGGLRDLPKAIPGQGYTGHSFNDYNHCDLCTMLGEVAQNENKGEVKGIAIGNQLGPGIKIASIEELGPGGSWSTCMMGCNQDPPRDVAHIQFKSRIAFKLVWCPPDVNAFVLIDDEGKYLTHGIPTGTLPPVFERNYNFKMVEGSKYAKEATRIGKEMNQSPPRYPTG
;
A
#
# COMPACT_ATOMS: atom_id res chain seq x y z
N MET A 1 -19.00 -8.34 15.06
CA MET A 1 -18.06 -7.60 14.19
C MET A 1 -16.90 -7.17 15.04
N GLU A 2 -15.66 -7.51 14.68
CA GLU A 2 -14.47 -7.05 15.39
C GLU A 2 -14.26 -5.57 15.10
N ILE A 3 -14.04 -4.76 16.13
CA ILE A 3 -13.88 -3.30 16.05
C ILE A 3 -12.52 -2.93 16.63
N ASP A 4 -11.75 -2.16 15.87
CA ASP A 4 -10.54 -1.52 16.39
C ASP A 4 -10.93 -0.23 17.13
N LYS A 5 -10.58 -0.12 18.40
CA LYS A 5 -10.99 1.03 19.22
C LYS A 5 -10.26 2.32 18.85
N GLU A 6 -9.04 2.22 18.34
CA GLU A 6 -8.22 3.38 17.94
C GLU A 6 -8.61 3.85 16.54
N TYR A 7 -8.90 2.89 15.65
CA TYR A 7 -9.29 3.13 14.26
C TYR A 7 -10.64 2.46 13.95
N PRO A 8 -11.75 3.03 14.46
CA PRO A 8 -13.08 2.40 14.37
C PRO A 8 -13.62 2.23 12.96
N GLY A 9 -13.04 2.92 11.97
CA GLY A 9 -13.41 2.75 10.57
C GLY A 9 -12.77 1.55 9.89
N THR A 10 -11.88 0.82 10.58
CA THR A 10 -11.19 -0.35 10.03
C THR A 10 -12.16 -1.53 9.82
N ALA A 11 -12.18 -2.09 8.61
CA ALA A 11 -12.77 -3.42 8.38
C ALA A 11 -11.79 -4.50 8.85
N VAL A 12 -11.78 -4.80 10.15
CA VAL A 12 -10.72 -5.61 10.80
C VAL A 12 -10.58 -7.01 10.19
N GLN A 13 -11.68 -7.69 9.88
CA GLN A 13 -11.65 -9.01 9.24
C GLN A 13 -10.95 -8.95 7.88
N ARG A 14 -11.31 -7.94 7.06
CA ARG A 14 -10.70 -7.70 5.76
C ARG A 14 -9.23 -7.34 5.86
N MET A 15 -8.87 -6.47 6.81
CA MET A 15 -7.48 -6.10 7.09
C MET A 15 -6.62 -7.35 7.37
N LYS A 16 -7.09 -8.24 8.24
CA LYS A 16 -6.39 -9.48 8.59
C LYS A 16 -6.24 -10.38 7.36
N ALA A 17 -7.31 -10.57 6.60
CA ALA A 17 -7.27 -11.41 5.40
C ALA A 17 -6.31 -10.84 4.32
N CYS A 18 -6.26 -9.51 4.14
CA CYS A 18 -5.29 -8.86 3.26
C CYS A 18 -3.84 -9.10 3.73
N ARG A 19 -3.58 -9.00 5.04
CA ARG A 19 -2.25 -9.27 5.62
C ARG A 19 -1.83 -10.72 5.41
N GLU A 20 -2.74 -11.68 5.57
CA GLU A 20 -2.42 -13.09 5.32
C GLU A 20 -2.14 -13.36 3.84
N ARG A 21 -2.91 -12.77 2.91
CA ARG A 21 -2.56 -12.85 1.48
C ARG A 21 -1.21 -12.22 1.18
N ALA A 22 -0.91 -11.04 1.74
CA ALA A 22 0.39 -10.40 1.54
C ALA A 22 1.56 -11.28 2.02
N LYS A 23 1.42 -11.91 3.20
CA LYS A 23 2.42 -12.85 3.73
C LYS A 23 2.57 -14.12 2.89
N SER A 24 1.50 -14.55 2.21
CA SER A 24 1.56 -15.73 1.33
C SER A 24 2.31 -15.49 0.02
N LEU A 25 2.58 -14.23 -0.35
CA LEU A 25 3.36 -13.91 -1.55
C LEU A 25 4.84 -14.18 -1.29
N THR A 26 5.42 -15.07 -2.09
CA THR A 26 6.84 -15.43 -1.99
C THR A 26 7.73 -14.35 -2.61
N GLN A 27 9.04 -14.37 -2.33
CA GLN A 27 9.98 -13.48 -3.02
C GLN A 27 10.01 -13.74 -4.53
N GLU A 28 9.85 -15.00 -4.97
CA GLU A 28 9.75 -15.33 -6.40
C GLU A 28 8.51 -14.69 -7.02
N ASP A 29 7.39 -14.65 -6.28
CA ASP A 29 6.18 -14.00 -6.75
C ASP A 29 6.35 -12.49 -6.97
N LEU A 30 7.20 -11.86 -6.15
CA LEU A 30 7.39 -10.41 -6.05
C LEU A 30 8.64 -9.90 -6.77
N SER A 31 9.40 -10.79 -7.41
CA SER A 31 10.63 -10.45 -8.16
C SER A 31 10.49 -10.73 -9.66
N LYS A 32 9.25 -10.64 -10.18
CA LYS A 32 8.92 -10.77 -11.61
C LYS A 32 8.87 -9.38 -12.27
N ASP A 33 8.32 -9.31 -13.48
CA ASP A 33 7.96 -8.04 -14.11
C ASP A 33 6.99 -7.26 -13.21
N TRP A 34 7.22 -5.94 -13.11
CA TRP A 34 6.48 -5.09 -12.18
C TRP A 34 4.97 -5.11 -12.35
N GLU A 35 4.44 -5.18 -13.57
CA GLU A 35 2.98 -5.21 -13.76
C GLU A 35 2.38 -6.56 -13.30
N GLU A 36 3.15 -7.65 -13.31
CA GLU A 36 2.74 -8.91 -12.68
C GLU A 36 2.78 -8.80 -11.15
N VAL A 37 3.85 -8.23 -10.61
CA VAL A 37 4.01 -8.02 -9.16
C VAL A 37 2.90 -7.12 -8.62
N ARG A 38 2.62 -5.99 -9.29
CA ARG A 38 1.57 -5.05 -8.91
C ARG A 38 0.19 -5.70 -8.88
N ARG A 39 -0.13 -6.54 -9.86
CA ARG A 39 -1.39 -7.32 -9.87
C ARG A 39 -1.50 -8.27 -8.68
N LYS A 40 -0.40 -8.90 -8.25
CA LYS A 40 -0.39 -9.73 -7.04
C LYS A 40 -0.57 -8.90 -5.76
N ILE A 41 0.03 -7.72 -5.70
CA ILE A 41 -0.15 -6.79 -4.57
C ILE A 41 -1.62 -6.32 -4.50
N LEU A 42 -2.23 -5.96 -5.64
CA LEU A 42 -3.66 -5.65 -5.71
C LEU A 42 -4.53 -6.82 -5.22
N TRP A 43 -4.28 -8.03 -5.72
CA TRP A 43 -4.99 -9.24 -5.29
C TRP A 43 -4.87 -9.49 -3.79
N ALA A 44 -3.66 -9.34 -3.23
CA ALA A 44 -3.42 -9.48 -1.81
C ALA A 44 -4.19 -8.42 -1.02
N GLY A 45 -4.34 -7.23 -1.58
CA GLY A 45 -5.12 -6.16 -0.98
C GLY A 45 -6.63 -6.23 -1.16
N GLY A 46 -7.14 -7.22 -1.89
CA GLY A 46 -8.55 -7.29 -2.23
C GLY A 46 -8.99 -6.20 -3.20
N LEU A 47 -8.12 -5.80 -4.12
CA LEU A 47 -8.38 -4.86 -5.20
C LEU A 47 -8.38 -5.56 -6.55
N ARG A 48 -9.33 -5.19 -7.41
CA ARG A 48 -9.36 -5.56 -8.83
C ARG A 48 -8.31 -4.74 -9.58
N ASP A 49 -7.74 -5.35 -10.60
CA ASP A 49 -6.87 -4.65 -11.55
C ASP A 49 -7.72 -3.97 -12.63
N LEU A 50 -7.87 -2.65 -12.52
CA LEU A 50 -8.69 -1.80 -13.38
C LEU A 50 -7.85 -0.62 -13.91
N PRO A 51 -6.76 -0.88 -14.66
CA PRO A 51 -5.81 0.15 -15.06
C PRO A 51 -6.33 1.06 -16.19
N LYS A 52 -7.52 0.77 -16.73
CA LYS A 52 -8.17 1.55 -17.80
C LYS A 52 -9.50 2.15 -17.36
N ALA A 53 -9.90 1.97 -16.10
CA ALA A 53 -11.11 2.59 -15.59
C ALA A 53 -10.94 4.10 -15.47
N ILE A 54 -12.04 4.83 -15.59
CA ILE A 54 -12.06 6.29 -15.47
C ILE A 54 -11.81 6.66 -14.00
N PRO A 55 -11.07 7.74 -13.69
CA PRO A 55 -10.98 8.26 -12.33
C PRO A 55 -12.36 8.41 -11.68
N GLY A 56 -12.50 7.94 -10.43
CA GLY A 56 -13.79 7.87 -9.72
C GLY A 56 -14.62 6.60 -10.00
N GLN A 57 -14.28 5.80 -11.02
CA GLN A 57 -14.94 4.53 -11.35
C GLN A 57 -14.09 3.30 -11.01
N GLY A 58 -13.31 3.39 -9.93
CA GLY A 58 -12.47 2.28 -9.47
C GLY A 58 -11.15 2.14 -10.22
N TYR A 59 -10.63 3.22 -10.80
CA TYR A 59 -9.29 3.25 -11.39
C TYR A 59 -8.22 2.85 -10.38
N THR A 60 -7.59 1.69 -10.58
CA THR A 60 -6.48 1.18 -9.74
C THR A 60 -5.14 1.21 -10.46
N GLY A 61 -5.04 1.86 -11.63
CA GLY A 61 -3.78 1.93 -12.40
C GLY A 61 -2.66 2.71 -11.69
N HIS A 62 -3.01 3.65 -10.81
CA HIS A 62 -2.05 4.39 -9.99
C HIS A 62 -1.65 3.68 -8.69
N SER A 63 -2.40 2.65 -8.26
CA SER A 63 -2.17 1.97 -6.99
C SER A 63 -0.78 1.34 -6.99
N PHE A 64 0.06 1.74 -6.04
CA PHE A 64 1.46 1.33 -5.91
C PHE A 64 2.38 1.73 -7.08
N ASN A 65 1.89 2.50 -8.06
CA ASN A 65 2.63 2.90 -9.26
C ASN A 65 3.20 4.32 -9.18
N ASP A 66 2.95 5.03 -8.10
CA ASP A 66 3.54 6.33 -7.78
C ASP A 66 4.05 6.34 -6.34
N TYR A 67 4.60 7.47 -5.90
CA TYR A 67 5.18 7.60 -4.58
C TYR A 67 4.16 7.62 -3.44
N ASN A 68 2.89 7.90 -3.74
CA ASN A 68 1.92 8.40 -2.78
C ASN A 68 0.80 7.38 -2.50
N HIS A 69 0.26 6.72 -3.51
CA HIS A 69 -0.86 5.78 -3.41
C HIS A 69 -0.38 4.38 -3.02
N CYS A 70 0.35 4.30 -1.90
CA CYS A 70 1.03 3.09 -1.43
C CYS A 70 0.43 2.49 -0.16
N ASP A 71 -0.60 3.13 0.42
CA ASP A 71 -1.28 2.65 1.62
C ASP A 71 -2.51 1.85 1.26
N LEU A 72 -2.47 0.54 1.45
CA LEU A 72 -3.67 -0.28 1.33
C LEU A 72 -4.52 -0.13 2.58
N CYS A 73 -5.56 0.70 2.49
CA CYS A 73 -6.56 0.90 3.52
C CYS A 73 -7.71 -0.11 3.37
N THR A 74 -8.20 -0.66 4.48
CA THR A 74 -9.39 -1.53 4.50
C THR A 74 -10.43 -0.95 5.45
N MET A 75 -11.51 -0.41 4.92
CA MET A 75 -12.50 0.35 5.68
C MET A 75 -13.87 -0.34 5.70
N LEU A 76 -14.66 -0.06 6.74
CA LEU A 76 -16.07 -0.46 6.81
C LEU A 76 -16.86 0.12 5.63
N GLY A 77 -17.92 -0.57 5.21
CA GLY A 77 -18.68 -0.19 4.01
C GLY A 77 -19.31 1.21 4.10
N GLU A 78 -19.82 1.60 5.27
CA GLU A 78 -20.35 2.94 5.53
C GLU A 78 -19.25 4.02 5.52
N VAL A 79 -18.05 3.67 6.00
CA VAL A 79 -16.88 4.54 6.05
C VAL A 79 -16.26 4.76 4.67
N ALA A 80 -16.42 3.80 3.75
CA ALA A 80 -15.95 3.95 2.37
C ALA A 80 -16.59 5.16 1.65
N GLN A 81 -17.76 5.63 2.09
CA GLN A 81 -18.42 6.81 1.53
C GLN A 81 -17.91 8.14 2.12
N ASN A 82 -16.98 8.11 3.09
CA ASN A 82 -16.45 9.33 3.71
C ASN A 82 -15.70 10.18 2.68
N GLU A 83 -15.94 11.48 2.73
CA GLU A 83 -15.24 12.49 1.96
C GLU A 83 -14.18 13.20 2.83
N ASN A 84 -13.10 13.67 2.20
CA ASN A 84 -12.17 14.58 2.88
C ASN A 84 -12.84 15.94 3.12
N LYS A 85 -12.98 16.36 4.38
CA LYS A 85 -13.57 17.66 4.77
C LYS A 85 -12.52 18.77 4.96
N GLY A 86 -11.35 18.62 4.35
CA GLY A 86 -10.19 19.51 4.50
C GLY A 86 -9.24 19.12 5.63
N GLU A 87 -9.47 17.96 6.25
CA GLU A 87 -8.68 17.45 7.37
C GLU A 87 -7.34 16.86 6.90
N VAL A 88 -7.30 16.33 5.68
CA VAL A 88 -6.08 15.86 5.02
C VAL A 88 -5.51 16.96 4.13
N LYS A 89 -4.39 17.54 4.54
CA LYS A 89 -3.69 18.58 3.76
C LYS A 89 -3.19 18.00 2.44
N GLY A 90 -3.41 18.73 1.34
CA GLY A 90 -2.97 18.33 -0.01
C GLY A 90 -3.95 17.42 -0.76
N ILE A 91 -5.09 17.05 -0.16
CA ILE A 91 -6.16 16.29 -0.81
C ILE A 91 -7.37 17.21 -1.02
N ALA A 92 -8.04 17.08 -2.18
CA ALA A 92 -9.23 17.86 -2.49
C ALA A 92 -10.34 17.67 -1.45
N ILE A 93 -11.01 18.76 -1.09
CA ILE A 93 -12.22 18.73 -0.26
C ILE A 93 -13.35 18.10 -1.09
N GLY A 94 -14.14 17.20 -0.48
CA GLY A 94 -15.25 16.53 -1.16
C GLY A 94 -14.82 15.35 -2.06
N ASN A 95 -13.62 14.80 -1.88
CA ASN A 95 -13.14 13.67 -2.66
C ASN A 95 -13.99 12.40 -2.39
N GLN A 96 -14.89 12.06 -3.31
CA GLN A 96 -15.83 10.93 -3.23
C GLN A 96 -15.19 9.64 -3.75
N LEU A 97 -14.61 8.85 -2.84
CA LEU A 97 -13.97 7.58 -3.19
C LEU A 97 -14.93 6.37 -3.16
N GLY A 98 -16.06 6.48 -2.48
CA GLY A 98 -16.96 5.36 -2.18
C GLY A 98 -17.41 4.51 -3.37
N PRO A 99 -17.90 5.08 -4.48
CA PRO A 99 -18.25 4.30 -5.67
C PRO A 99 -17.06 3.53 -6.25
N GLY A 100 -15.89 4.16 -6.34
CA GLY A 100 -14.67 3.53 -6.83
C GLY A 100 -14.18 2.39 -5.94
N ILE A 101 -14.23 2.59 -4.61
CA ILE A 101 -13.90 1.57 -3.61
C ILE A 101 -14.80 0.34 -3.79
N LYS A 102 -16.11 0.56 -3.92
CA LYS A 102 -17.08 -0.53 -4.11
C LYS A 102 -16.80 -1.32 -5.40
N ILE A 103 -16.54 -0.61 -6.51
CA ILE A 103 -16.28 -1.23 -7.81
C ILE A 103 -14.98 -2.05 -7.80
N ALA A 104 -13.92 -1.51 -7.18
CA ALA A 104 -12.61 -2.13 -7.20
C ALA A 104 -12.42 -3.20 -6.11
N SER A 105 -13.25 -3.25 -5.07
CA SER A 105 -13.08 -4.22 -3.98
C SER A 105 -13.45 -5.65 -4.41
N ILE A 106 -12.62 -6.61 -4.01
CA ILE A 106 -12.91 -8.05 -4.09
C ILE A 106 -13.66 -8.46 -2.82
N GLU A 107 -14.79 -9.15 -2.97
CA GLU A 107 -15.69 -9.49 -1.84
C GLU A 107 -15.16 -10.65 -0.97
N GLU A 108 -14.31 -11.51 -1.51
CA GLU A 108 -13.76 -12.71 -0.85
C GLU A 108 -12.99 -12.41 0.45
N LEU A 109 -12.49 -11.19 0.62
CA LEU A 109 -11.74 -10.80 1.82
C LEU A 109 -12.62 -10.33 2.97
N GLY A 110 -13.94 -10.49 2.87
CA GLY A 110 -14.88 -10.15 3.94
C GLY A 110 -15.54 -8.77 3.73
N PRO A 111 -16.33 -8.30 4.69
CA PRO A 111 -17.12 -7.07 4.53
C PRO A 111 -16.25 -5.82 4.39
N GLY A 112 -16.86 -4.73 3.92
CA GLY A 112 -16.20 -3.44 3.73
C GLY A 112 -15.54 -3.28 2.36
N GLY A 113 -14.58 -2.36 2.26
CA GLY A 113 -13.87 -2.05 1.03
C GLY A 113 -12.36 -1.97 1.23
N SER A 114 -11.63 -2.10 0.12
CA SER A 114 -10.18 -1.90 0.04
C SER A 114 -9.88 -0.72 -0.88
N TRP A 115 -8.84 0.06 -0.58
CA TRP A 115 -8.36 1.14 -1.46
C TRP A 115 -6.88 1.46 -1.25
N SER A 116 -6.18 1.84 -2.31
CA SER A 116 -4.83 2.43 -2.21
C SER A 116 -4.95 3.93 -1.94
N THR A 117 -4.73 4.33 -0.70
CA THR A 117 -4.82 5.71 -0.22
C THR A 117 -3.47 6.42 -0.26
N CYS A 118 -3.52 7.75 -0.28
CA CYS A 118 -2.33 8.61 -0.23
C CYS A 118 -1.64 8.50 1.15
N MET A 119 -0.32 8.33 1.14
CA MET A 119 0.52 8.18 2.34
C MET A 119 1.12 9.50 2.86
N MET A 120 0.77 10.65 2.26
CA MET A 120 1.22 11.95 2.71
C MET A 120 0.91 12.19 4.20
N GLY A 121 1.93 12.43 5.01
CA GLY A 121 1.79 12.61 6.46
C GLY A 121 1.89 11.32 7.28
N CYS A 122 2.17 10.18 6.65
CA CYS A 122 2.36 8.90 7.37
C CYS A 122 3.61 8.87 8.28
N ASN A 123 4.57 9.78 8.10
CA ASN A 123 5.75 9.88 8.95
C ASN A 123 5.54 10.65 10.27
N GLN A 124 4.34 11.18 10.50
CA GLN A 124 3.99 11.83 11.76
C GLN A 124 3.55 10.81 12.81
N ASP A 125 3.55 11.21 14.09
CA ASP A 125 3.10 10.39 15.21
C ASP A 125 2.00 11.14 16.00
N PRO A 126 0.73 10.69 15.96
CA PRO A 126 0.22 9.58 15.14
C PRO A 126 0.21 9.92 13.64
N PRO A 127 0.17 8.90 12.73
CA PRO A 127 0.12 9.13 11.29
C PRO A 127 -1.06 10.01 10.86
N ARG A 128 -0.82 10.89 9.88
CA ARG A 128 -1.82 11.86 9.38
C ARG A 128 -2.19 11.69 7.91
N ASP A 129 -1.96 10.50 7.37
CA ASP A 129 -2.34 10.15 6.01
C ASP A 129 -3.86 9.93 5.85
N VAL A 130 -4.28 9.66 4.61
CA VAL A 130 -5.70 9.52 4.26
C VAL A 130 -6.36 8.36 5.01
N ALA A 131 -5.68 7.23 5.17
CA ALA A 131 -6.24 6.06 5.86
C ALA A 131 -6.61 6.40 7.31
N HIS A 132 -5.67 7.00 8.03
CA HIS A 132 -5.82 7.30 9.45
C HIS A 132 -6.75 8.48 9.71
N ILE A 133 -6.75 9.51 8.84
CA ILE A 133 -7.52 10.74 9.07
C ILE A 133 -8.93 10.65 8.50
N GLN A 134 -9.08 10.37 7.20
CA GLN A 134 -10.38 10.39 6.50
C GLN A 134 -11.21 9.14 6.82
N PHE A 135 -10.56 7.98 6.83
CA PHE A 135 -11.26 6.71 7.03
C PHE A 135 -11.19 6.20 8.46
N LYS A 136 -10.41 6.83 9.35
CA LYS A 136 -10.17 6.34 10.73
C LYS A 136 -9.87 4.83 10.71
N SER A 137 -9.04 4.41 9.75
CA SER A 137 -8.77 3.02 9.46
C SER A 137 -7.28 2.76 9.53
N ARG A 138 -6.91 1.58 10.04
CA ARG A 138 -5.56 1.05 9.87
C ARG A 138 -5.29 0.71 8.41
N ILE A 139 -4.02 0.68 8.05
CA ILE A 139 -3.56 0.10 6.79
C ILE A 139 -3.38 -1.41 6.95
N ALA A 140 -3.85 -2.17 5.97
CA ALA A 140 -3.57 -3.60 5.88
C ALA A 140 -2.08 -3.80 5.58
N PHE A 141 -1.56 -3.09 4.58
CA PHE A 141 -0.13 -2.96 4.33
C PHE A 141 0.21 -1.68 3.58
N LYS A 142 1.48 -1.28 3.65
CA LYS A 142 2.12 -0.19 2.92
C LYS A 142 3.24 -0.75 2.05
N LEU A 143 3.34 -0.26 0.81
CA LEU A 143 4.52 -0.49 -0.03
C LEU A 143 5.57 0.58 0.23
N VAL A 144 6.79 0.15 0.56
CA VAL A 144 7.94 1.04 0.75
C VAL A 144 9.12 0.55 -0.09
N TRP A 145 9.68 1.41 -0.94
CA TRP A 145 10.90 1.12 -1.70
C TRP A 145 12.14 1.17 -0.80
N CYS A 146 13.07 0.24 -1.00
CA CYS A 146 14.23 0.03 -0.13
C CYS A 146 15.44 0.84 -0.60
N PRO A 147 15.94 1.81 0.17
CA PRO A 147 17.14 2.57 -0.18
C PRO A 147 18.42 1.71 -0.04
N PRO A 148 19.55 2.11 -0.64
CA PRO A 148 19.73 3.33 -1.44
C PRO A 148 19.36 3.15 -2.92
N ASP A 149 19.38 1.93 -3.45
CA ASP A 149 19.22 1.69 -4.88
C ASP A 149 17.74 1.67 -5.32
N VAL A 150 16.82 1.59 -4.35
CA VAL A 150 15.36 1.58 -4.55
C VAL A 150 14.87 0.53 -5.55
N ASN A 151 15.64 -0.53 -5.80
CA ASN A 151 15.30 -1.63 -6.71
C ASN A 151 14.55 -2.79 -6.04
N ALA A 152 14.48 -2.78 -4.71
CA ALA A 152 13.65 -3.67 -3.92
C ALA A 152 12.55 -2.89 -3.21
N PHE A 153 11.46 -3.55 -2.84
CA PHE A 153 10.42 -2.98 -1.98
C PHE A 153 10.03 -3.95 -0.89
N VAL A 154 9.51 -3.43 0.22
CA VAL A 154 8.86 -4.19 1.29
C VAL A 154 7.37 -3.89 1.33
N LEU A 155 6.59 -4.89 1.72
CA LEU A 155 5.25 -4.69 2.27
C LEU A 155 5.36 -4.79 3.79
N ILE A 156 4.82 -3.79 4.48
CA ILE A 156 4.79 -3.71 5.94
C ILE A 156 3.38 -3.41 6.42
N ASP A 157 3.02 -3.85 7.62
CA ASP A 157 1.73 -3.53 8.22
C ASP A 157 1.69 -2.12 8.84
N ASP A 158 0.54 -1.78 9.42
CA ASP A 158 0.33 -0.48 10.07
C ASP A 158 1.26 -0.19 11.25
N GLU A 159 1.77 -1.23 11.90
CA GLU A 159 2.74 -1.09 13.00
C GLU A 159 4.19 -1.03 12.48
N GLY A 160 4.38 -1.01 11.16
CA GLY A 160 5.68 -1.05 10.52
C GLY A 160 6.31 -2.45 10.54
N LYS A 161 5.54 -3.51 10.82
CA LYS A 161 6.06 -4.88 10.85
C LYS A 161 6.17 -5.44 9.45
N TYR A 162 7.27 -6.13 9.19
CA TYR A 162 7.53 -6.82 7.94
C TYR A 162 6.44 -7.85 7.60
N LEU A 163 6.00 -7.87 6.32
CA LEU A 163 5.12 -8.90 5.77
C LEU A 163 5.83 -9.71 4.68
N THR A 164 6.35 -9.05 3.65
CA THR A 164 7.06 -9.69 2.53
C THR A 164 7.89 -8.64 1.77
N HIS A 165 8.71 -9.05 0.80
CA HIS A 165 9.49 -8.15 -0.05
C HIS A 165 9.78 -8.80 -1.41
N GLY A 166 10.22 -7.98 -2.37
CA GLY A 166 10.65 -8.44 -3.69
C GLY A 166 11.63 -7.49 -4.36
N ILE A 167 12.25 -7.98 -5.43
CA ILE A 167 13.19 -7.24 -6.28
C ILE A 167 12.64 -7.28 -7.72
N PRO A 168 11.61 -6.48 -8.01
CA PRO A 168 10.92 -6.54 -9.29
C PRO A 168 11.82 -6.06 -10.43
N THR A 169 11.47 -6.46 -11.64
CA THR A 169 12.15 -6.09 -12.89
C THR A 169 11.16 -5.47 -13.87
N GLY A 170 11.62 -5.15 -15.08
CA GLY A 170 10.78 -4.58 -16.13
C GLY A 170 10.55 -3.08 -15.97
N THR A 171 9.33 -2.63 -16.26
CA THR A 171 8.98 -1.19 -16.20
C THR A 171 8.58 -0.80 -14.80
N LEU A 172 9.56 -0.46 -13.97
CA LEU A 172 9.35 0.02 -12.60
C LEU A 172 8.81 1.48 -12.60
N PRO A 173 8.16 1.93 -11.50
CA PRO A 173 7.95 3.35 -11.28
C PRO A 173 9.28 4.11 -11.40
N PRO A 174 9.27 5.35 -11.93
CA PRO A 174 10.47 6.15 -12.07
C PRO A 174 11.31 6.20 -10.78
N VAL A 175 12.64 6.21 -10.91
CA VAL A 175 13.55 6.21 -9.74
C VAL A 175 13.25 7.34 -8.77
N PHE A 176 12.84 8.52 -9.25
CA PHE A 176 12.48 9.64 -8.39
C PHE A 176 11.20 9.38 -7.56
N GLU A 177 10.20 8.71 -8.13
CA GLU A 177 8.97 8.29 -7.42
C GLU A 177 9.31 7.31 -6.30
N ARG A 178 10.16 6.32 -6.60
CA ARG A 178 10.60 5.31 -5.61
C ARG A 178 11.42 5.92 -4.48
N ASN A 179 12.31 6.86 -4.80
CA ASN A 179 13.04 7.63 -3.79
C ASN A 179 12.10 8.50 -2.93
N TYR A 180 11.13 9.16 -3.56
CA TYR A 180 10.20 10.02 -2.84
C TYR A 180 9.26 9.21 -1.95
N ASN A 181 8.87 8.00 -2.37
CA ASN A 181 8.15 7.04 -1.53
C ASN A 181 8.92 6.72 -0.23
N PHE A 182 10.21 6.38 -0.33
CA PHE A 182 11.01 6.15 0.88
C PHE A 182 11.15 7.43 1.72
N LYS A 183 11.40 8.57 1.08
CA LYS A 183 11.48 9.87 1.77
C LYS A 183 10.22 10.19 2.55
N MET A 184 9.04 9.79 2.06
CA MET A 184 7.77 9.99 2.76
C MET A 184 7.66 9.23 4.08
N VAL A 185 8.36 8.10 4.24
CA VAL A 185 8.35 7.31 5.48
C VAL A 185 9.58 7.54 6.35
N GLU A 186 10.58 8.26 5.85
CA GLU A 186 11.84 8.48 6.53
C GLU A 186 11.62 9.05 7.95
N GLY A 187 12.35 8.50 8.92
CA GLY A 187 12.23 8.85 10.34
C GLY A 187 11.04 8.22 11.07
N SER A 188 10.18 7.44 10.39
CA SER A 188 9.00 6.81 11.00
C SER A 188 9.16 5.30 11.23
N LYS A 189 8.15 4.68 11.87
CA LYS A 189 8.06 3.21 12.01
C LYS A 189 8.10 2.48 10.67
N TYR A 190 7.61 3.10 9.61
CA TYR A 190 7.50 2.50 8.28
C TYR A 190 8.86 2.39 7.53
N ALA A 191 9.89 3.14 7.94
CA ALA A 191 11.20 3.11 7.26
C ALA A 191 12.11 1.95 7.69
N LYS A 192 11.84 1.31 8.83
CA LYS A 192 12.77 0.37 9.49
C LYS A 192 13.10 -0.83 8.63
N GLU A 193 12.08 -1.54 8.17
CA GLU A 193 12.25 -2.77 7.39
C GLU A 193 12.77 -2.50 5.97
N ALA A 194 12.34 -1.40 5.34
CA ALA A 194 12.87 -0.98 4.05
C ALA A 194 14.37 -0.69 4.12
N THR A 195 14.83 -0.03 5.20
CA THR A 195 16.25 0.23 5.45
C THR A 195 17.03 -1.05 5.69
N ARG A 196 16.47 -1.99 6.48
CA ARG A 196 17.10 -3.28 6.77
C ARG A 196 17.29 -4.11 5.50
N ILE A 197 16.21 -4.33 4.75
CA ILE A 197 16.23 -5.09 3.49
C ILE A 197 17.15 -4.43 2.47
N GLY A 198 17.09 -3.10 2.32
CA GLY A 198 17.98 -2.38 1.41
C GLY A 198 19.47 -2.60 1.71
N LYS A 199 19.85 -2.62 2.99
CA LYS A 199 21.23 -2.95 3.41
C LYS A 199 21.62 -4.39 3.09
N GLU A 200 20.73 -5.36 3.36
CA GLU A 200 20.97 -6.78 3.08
C GLU A 200 21.19 -7.05 1.58
N MET A 201 20.43 -6.35 0.72
CA MET A 201 20.57 -6.47 -0.74
C MET A 201 21.86 -5.84 -1.25
N ASN A 202 22.28 -4.71 -0.70
CA ASN A 202 23.51 -4.03 -1.11
C ASN A 202 24.80 -4.72 -0.59
N GLN A 203 24.68 -5.55 0.44
CA GLN A 203 25.80 -6.35 0.96
C GLN A 203 25.92 -7.73 0.29
N SER A 204 24.93 -8.12 -0.52
CA SER A 204 24.96 -9.38 -1.25
C SER A 204 25.93 -9.26 -2.44
N PRO A 205 26.91 -10.17 -2.61
CA PRO A 205 27.83 -10.12 -3.74
C PRO A 205 27.07 -10.25 -5.06
N PRO A 206 27.55 -9.62 -6.15
CA PRO A 206 26.91 -9.73 -7.46
C PRO A 206 26.78 -11.21 -7.83
N ARG A 207 25.54 -11.66 -8.06
CA ARG A 207 25.27 -12.97 -8.66
C ARG A 207 25.74 -12.90 -10.12
N TYR A 208 27.01 -13.18 -10.35
CA TYR A 208 27.47 -13.46 -11.70
C TYR A 208 26.71 -14.69 -12.23
N PRO A 209 26.15 -14.64 -13.46
CA PRO A 209 25.68 -15.85 -14.09
C PRO A 209 26.88 -16.78 -14.28
N THR A 210 26.80 -18.00 -13.74
CA THR A 210 27.67 -19.08 -14.21
C THR A 210 27.32 -19.32 -15.68
N GLY A 211 28.31 -19.15 -16.55
CA GLY A 211 28.17 -19.21 -18.01
C GLY A 211 27.81 -20.58 -18.56
#